data_AF-A0A2E7KXT0-F1
#
_entry.id   AF-A0A2E7KXT0-F1
#
_cell.length_a   1.000
_cell.length_b   1.000
_cell.length_c   1.000
_cell.angle_alpha   90.00
_cell.angle_beta   90.00
_cell.angle_gamma   90.00
#
_symmetry.space_group_name_H-M   'P 1'
#
loop_
_entity.id
_entity.type
_entity.pdbx_description
1 polymer ?
#
loop_
_entity_poly.entity_id
_entity_poly.type
_entity_poly.pdbx_seq_one_letter_code
_entity_poly.pdbx_strand_id
1 'polypeptide(L)'
;MNIEKIVNIVGVFAVIASLIFVGLELRLTRRLAIIDTEWQLMNNYASWNESVIECPECYVASYNEEMGWEQYWRNYAIILRAINTWQGSEIAYENGLLSERTFNLFYNDANLLIEEAKQAGTIQIWLDTMEAQADWSDSIVFQYLYEII
;
A
#
# COMPACT_ATOMS: atom_id res chain seq x y z
N MET A 1 44.84 29.53 30.62
CA MET A 1 43.66 28.64 30.52
C MET A 1 44.18 27.27 30.10
N ASN A 2 43.96 26.22 30.89
CA ASN A 2 44.57 24.88 30.66
C ASN A 2 44.14 24.31 29.31
N ILE A 3 45.11 23.84 28.51
CA ILE A 3 44.89 23.24 27.19
C ILE A 3 43.86 22.09 27.27
N GLU A 4 43.89 21.30 28.34
CA GLU A 4 42.92 20.22 28.61
C GLU A 4 41.48 20.73 28.70
N LYS A 5 41.25 21.90 29.32
CA LYS A 5 39.89 22.49 29.39
C LYS A 5 39.39 22.90 28.01
N ILE A 6 40.27 23.40 27.14
CA ILE A 6 39.92 23.79 25.78
C ILE A 6 39.56 22.55 24.96
N VAL A 7 40.39 21.50 25.01
CA VAL A 7 40.15 20.24 24.29
C VAL A 7 38.84 19.60 24.73
N ASN A 8 38.56 19.57 26.04
CA ASN A 8 37.30 19.01 26.56
C ASN A 8 36.07 19.80 26.09
N ILE A 9 36.14 21.14 26.10
CA ILE A 9 35.03 21.97 25.63
C ILE A 9 34.78 21.73 24.13
N VAL A 10 35.83 21.71 23.31
CA VAL A 10 35.72 21.44 21.87
C VAL A 10 35.16 20.04 21.60
N GLY A 11 35.61 19.03 22.36
CA GLY A 11 35.08 17.67 22.25
C GLY A 11 33.59 17.58 22.56
N VAL A 12 33.13 18.25 23.62
CA VAL A 12 31.70 18.32 23.97
C VAL A 12 30.90 19.00 22.85
N PHE A 13 31.38 20.13 22.31
CA PHE A 13 30.72 20.80 21.18
C PHE A 13 30.68 19.93 19.93
N ALA A 14 31.73 19.18 19.63
CA ALA A 14 31.75 18.25 18.50
C ALA A 14 30.68 17.16 18.66
N VAL A 15 30.55 16.56 19.85
CA VAL A 15 29.50 15.56 20.13
C VAL A 15 28.10 16.16 19.96
N ILE A 16 27.87 17.37 20.50
CA ILE A 16 26.58 18.06 20.35
C ILE A 16 26.28 18.32 18.87
N ALA A 17 27.25 18.81 18.10
CA ALA A 17 27.08 19.07 16.67
C ALA A 17 26.78 17.78 15.89
N SER A 18 27.46 16.67 16.21
CA SER A 18 27.20 15.36 15.60
C SER A 18 25.78 14.86 15.90
N LEU A 19 25.29 15.01 17.14
CA LEU A 19 23.93 14.62 17.50
C LEU A 19 22.87 15.46 16.77
N ILE A 20 23.10 16.77 16.65
CA ILE A 20 22.22 17.66 15.87
C ILE A 20 22.20 17.21 14.41
N PHE A 21 23.37 16.93 13.83
CA PHE A 21 23.48 16.46 12.45
C PHE A 21 22.71 15.14 12.23
N VAL A 22 22.89 14.14 13.10
CA VAL A 22 22.14 12.87 13.04
C VAL A 22 20.63 13.11 13.14
N GLY A 23 20.19 14.00 14.03
CA GLY A 23 18.77 14.35 14.15
C GLY A 23 18.19 15.00 12.89
N LEU A 24 18.98 15.80 12.17
CA LEU A 24 18.57 16.40 10.90
C LEU A 24 18.51 15.35 9.77
N GLU A 25 19.52 14.49 9.67
CA GLU A 25 19.56 13.35 8.74
C GLU A 25 18.33 12.46 8.92
N LEU A 26 18.01 12.03 10.14
CA LEU A 26 16.84 11.18 10.42
C LEU A 26 15.51 11.82 9.95
N ARG A 27 15.37 13.14 10.11
CA ARG A 27 14.19 13.87 9.62
C ARG A 27 14.13 13.92 8.10
N LEU A 28 15.27 14.11 7.44
CA LEU A 28 15.36 14.11 5.98
C LEU A 28 15.08 12.72 5.41
N THR A 29 15.69 11.67 5.97
CA THR A 29 15.45 10.28 5.56
C THR A 29 13.98 9.90 5.69
N ARG A 30 13.32 10.27 6.80
CA ARG A 30 11.88 10.02 6.95
C ARG A 30 11.05 10.72 5.88
N ARG A 31 11.35 11.99 5.57
CA ARG A 31 10.64 12.73 4.52
C ARG A 31 10.83 12.10 3.14
N LEU A 32 12.04 11.66 2.83
CA LEU A 32 12.34 10.95 1.58
C LEU A 32 11.62 9.61 1.51
N ALA A 33 11.59 8.84 2.60
CA ALA A 33 10.88 7.56 2.67
C ALA A 33 9.38 7.73 2.43
N ILE A 34 8.76 8.77 3.00
CA ILE A 34 7.34 9.11 2.74
C ILE A 34 7.16 9.41 1.25
N ILE A 35 7.93 10.35 0.68
CA ILE A 35 7.77 10.77 -0.72
C ILE A 35 7.96 9.58 -1.68
N ASP A 36 8.99 8.77 -1.46
CA ASP A 36 9.29 7.60 -2.29
C ASP A 36 8.18 6.54 -2.20
N THR A 37 7.69 6.26 -0.99
CA THR A 37 6.58 5.31 -0.77
C THR A 37 5.30 5.81 -1.44
N GLU A 38 4.92 7.08 -1.23
CA GLU A 38 3.74 7.66 -1.88
C GLU A 38 3.88 7.62 -3.41
N TRP A 39 5.06 7.96 -3.94
CA TRP A 39 5.32 7.94 -5.38
C TRP A 39 5.22 6.53 -5.97
N GLN A 40 5.79 5.52 -5.32
CA GLN A 40 5.72 4.13 -5.76
C GLN A 40 4.28 3.61 -5.74
N LEU A 41 3.52 3.88 -4.67
CA LEU A 41 2.12 3.49 -4.57
C LEU A 41 1.25 4.19 -5.62
N MET A 42 1.46 5.49 -5.86
CA MET A 42 0.74 6.23 -6.91
C MET A 42 1.07 5.73 -8.31
N ASN A 43 2.31 5.33 -8.61
CA ASN A 43 2.64 4.74 -9.90
C ASN A 43 2.01 3.36 -10.08
N ASN A 44 1.98 2.54 -9.03
CA ASN A 44 1.28 1.27 -9.08
C ASN A 44 -0.23 1.49 -9.32
N TYR A 45 -0.82 2.45 -8.60
CA TYR A 45 -2.21 2.85 -8.80
C TYR A 45 -2.50 3.39 -10.20
N ALA A 46 -1.59 4.18 -10.79
CA ALA A 46 -1.74 4.67 -12.15
C ALA A 46 -1.71 3.53 -13.16
N SER A 47 -0.78 2.58 -13.00
CA SER A 47 -0.71 1.40 -13.86
C SER A 47 -1.90 0.47 -13.67
N TRP A 48 -2.46 0.40 -12.46
CA TRP A 48 -3.72 -0.27 -12.18
C TRP A 48 -4.88 0.38 -12.95
N ASN A 49 -5.06 1.69 -12.84
CA ASN A 49 -6.11 2.42 -13.56
C ASN A 49 -5.97 2.26 -15.07
N GLU A 50 -4.75 2.29 -15.61
CA GLU A 50 -4.49 2.03 -17.02
C GLU A 50 -4.96 0.62 -17.42
N SER A 51 -4.65 -0.39 -16.61
CA SER A 51 -5.11 -1.76 -16.87
C SER A 51 -6.63 -1.93 -16.80
N VAL A 52 -7.33 -1.13 -15.98
CA VAL A 52 -8.80 -1.07 -15.95
C VAL A 52 -9.35 -0.41 -17.21
N ILE A 53 -8.73 0.68 -17.66
CA ILE A 53 -9.11 1.38 -18.89
C ILE A 53 -8.90 0.51 -20.13
N GLU A 54 -7.81 -0.27 -20.17
CA GLU A 54 -7.46 -1.14 -21.30
C GLU A 54 -8.41 -2.33 -21.47
N CYS A 55 -8.92 -2.89 -20.37
CA CYS A 55 -9.86 -4.01 -20.42
C CYS A 55 -10.91 -3.90 -19.29
N PRO A 56 -11.89 -2.99 -19.38
CA PRO A 56 -12.91 -2.85 -18.33
C PRO A 56 -13.66 -4.15 -18.05
N GLU A 57 -13.97 -4.92 -19.10
CA GLU A 57 -14.64 -6.21 -19.01
C GLU A 57 -13.85 -7.26 -18.23
N CYS A 58 -12.51 -7.15 -18.12
CA CYS A 58 -11.70 -8.06 -17.32
C CYS A 58 -11.98 -7.93 -15.81
N TYR A 59 -12.56 -6.81 -15.37
CA TYR A 59 -12.82 -6.50 -13.95
C TYR A 59 -14.27 -6.74 -13.56
N VAL A 60 -15.18 -6.80 -14.53
CA VAL A 60 -16.63 -7.04 -14.34
C VAL A 60 -17.10 -8.35 -14.97
N ALA A 61 -16.20 -9.16 -15.56
CA ALA A 61 -16.57 -10.44 -16.14
C ALA A 61 -17.04 -11.42 -15.07
N SER A 62 -18.35 -11.69 -15.03
CA SER A 62 -18.97 -12.68 -14.17
C SER A 62 -18.20 -14.00 -14.22
N TYR A 63 -17.93 -14.60 -13.06
CA TYR A 63 -17.40 -15.95 -12.99
C TYR A 63 -18.39 -16.89 -13.68
N ASN A 64 -17.88 -17.72 -14.59
CA ASN A 64 -18.63 -18.80 -15.22
C ASN A 64 -17.79 -20.07 -15.04
N GLU A 65 -18.40 -21.18 -14.61
CA GLU A 65 -17.72 -22.48 -14.50
C GLU A 65 -17.16 -22.96 -15.87
N GLU A 66 -17.72 -22.47 -16.97
CA GLU A 66 -17.25 -22.71 -18.34
C GLU A 66 -16.12 -21.76 -18.78
N MET A 67 -15.67 -20.86 -17.90
CA MET A 67 -14.58 -19.92 -18.20
C MET A 67 -13.28 -20.68 -18.50
N GLY A 68 -12.67 -20.37 -19.64
CA GLY A 68 -11.41 -20.99 -20.03
C GLY A 68 -10.30 -20.66 -19.01
N TRP A 69 -9.39 -21.61 -18.81
CA TRP A 69 -8.28 -21.49 -17.84
C TRP A 69 -7.47 -20.20 -17.98
N GLU A 70 -7.25 -19.73 -19.21
CA GLU A 70 -6.53 -18.48 -19.49
C GLU A 70 -7.27 -17.25 -18.96
N GLN A 71 -8.59 -17.19 -19.13
CA GLN A 71 -9.42 -16.09 -18.63
C GLN A 71 -9.48 -16.08 -17.11
N TYR A 72 -9.60 -17.26 -16.48
CA TYR A 72 -9.54 -17.38 -15.03
C TYR A 72 -8.23 -16.82 -14.47
N TRP A 73 -7.07 -17.25 -15.00
CA TRP A 73 -5.78 -16.78 -14.51
C TRP A 73 -5.55 -15.29 -14.73
N ARG A 74 -6.04 -14.76 -15.85
CA ARG A 74 -6.00 -13.31 -16.10
C ARG A 74 -6.79 -12.54 -15.04
N ASN A 75 -8.02 -12.95 -14.77
CA ASN A 75 -8.88 -12.29 -13.78
C ASN A 75 -8.32 -12.46 -12.36
N TYR A 76 -7.79 -13.64 -12.03
CA TYR A 76 -7.12 -13.90 -10.76
C TYR A 76 -5.87 -13.03 -10.56
N ALA A 77 -5.03 -12.87 -11.58
CA ALA A 77 -3.84 -12.01 -11.51
C ALA A 77 -4.20 -10.53 -11.31
N ILE A 78 -5.30 -10.09 -11.92
CA ILE A 78 -5.87 -8.75 -11.72
C ILE A 78 -6.29 -8.55 -10.26
N ILE A 79 -7.03 -9.50 -9.70
CA ILE A 79 -7.47 -9.47 -8.30
C ILE A 79 -6.28 -9.41 -7.34
N LEU A 80 -5.27 -10.26 -7.54
CA LEU A 80 -4.05 -10.24 -6.73
C LEU A 80 -3.33 -8.89 -6.81
N ARG A 81 -3.31 -8.26 -7.99
CA ARG A 81 -2.68 -6.96 -8.18
C ARG A 81 -3.40 -5.85 -7.42
N ALA A 82 -4.73 -5.84 -7.44
CA ALA A 82 -5.54 -4.93 -6.63
C ALA A 82 -5.23 -5.11 -5.14
N ILE A 83 -5.34 -6.34 -4.65
CA ILE A 83 -5.14 -6.66 -3.23
C ILE A 83 -3.73 -6.24 -2.78
N ASN A 84 -2.68 -6.59 -3.54
CA ASN A 84 -1.31 -6.19 -3.24
C ASN A 84 -1.14 -4.66 -3.15
N THR A 85 -1.85 -3.92 -4.00
CA THR A 85 -1.78 -2.45 -4.02
C THR A 85 -2.46 -1.85 -2.80
N TRP A 86 -3.65 -2.32 -2.46
CA TRP A 86 -4.40 -1.85 -1.30
C TRP A 86 -3.72 -2.24 0.02
N GLN A 87 -3.23 -3.48 0.15
CA GLN A 87 -2.44 -3.92 1.30
C GLN A 87 -1.13 -3.14 1.45
N GLY A 88 -0.43 -2.89 0.33
CA GLY A 88 0.75 -2.03 0.34
C GLY A 88 0.45 -0.62 0.86
N SER A 89 -0.73 -0.08 0.52
CA SER A 89 -1.17 1.22 1.01
C SER A 89 -1.51 1.22 2.52
N GLU A 90 -2.14 0.14 3.00
CA GLU A 90 -2.49 -0.06 4.41
C GLU A 90 -1.24 -0.16 5.28
N ILE A 91 -0.31 -1.05 4.91
CA ILE A 91 0.98 -1.20 5.60
C ILE A 91 1.74 0.14 5.61
N ALA A 92 1.78 0.86 4.48
CA ALA A 92 2.45 2.15 4.41
C ALA A 92 1.79 3.21 5.31
N TYR A 93 0.46 3.20 5.41
CA TYR A 93 -0.29 4.10 6.30
C TYR A 93 -0.02 3.80 7.78
N GLU A 94 -0.10 2.54 8.19
CA GLU A 94 0.19 2.10 9.56
C GLU A 94 1.61 2.46 10.02
N ASN A 95 2.57 2.43 9.09
CA ASN A 95 3.96 2.79 9.35
C ASN A 95 4.24 4.30 9.26
N GLY A 96 3.21 5.13 9.00
CA GLY A 96 3.34 6.58 8.86
C GLY A 96 4.19 7.01 7.65
N LEU A 97 4.20 6.18 6.61
CA LEU A 97 4.85 6.41 5.31
C LEU A 97 3.87 6.89 4.24
N LEU A 98 2.56 6.80 4.50
CA LEU A 98 1.50 7.28 3.64
C LEU A 98 0.64 8.31 4.39
N SER A 99 0.28 9.40 3.72
CA SER A 99 -0.69 10.34 4.29
C SER A 99 -2.11 9.78 4.30
N GLU A 100 -2.92 10.18 5.27
CA GLU A 100 -4.34 9.80 5.38
C GLU A 100 -5.12 10.12 4.09
N ARG A 101 -4.84 11.27 3.47
CA ARG A 101 -5.45 11.64 2.19
C ARG A 101 -5.17 10.61 1.11
N THR A 102 -3.92 10.16 1.00
CA THR A 102 -3.52 9.20 -0.02
C THR A 102 -4.09 7.81 0.30
N PHE A 103 -4.06 7.40 1.57
CA PHE A 103 -4.69 6.16 2.03
C PHE A 103 -6.19 6.12 1.70
N ASN A 104 -6.92 7.21 1.96
CA ASN A 104 -8.36 7.30 1.67
C ASN A 104 -8.67 7.16 0.18
N LEU A 105 -7.74 7.47 -0.74
CA LEU A 105 -7.92 7.21 -2.17
C LEU A 105 -7.95 5.71 -2.45
N PHE A 106 -6.96 4.97 -1.93
CA PHE A 106 -6.89 3.52 -2.07
C PHE A 106 -8.06 2.81 -1.39
N TYR A 107 -8.45 3.29 -0.22
CA TYR A 107 -9.60 2.77 0.51
C TYR A 107 -10.91 2.94 -0.28
N ASN A 108 -11.15 4.12 -0.86
CA ASN A 108 -12.32 4.37 -1.69
C ASN A 108 -12.32 3.52 -2.96
N ASP A 109 -11.15 3.32 -3.59
CA ASP A 109 -11.01 2.46 -4.76
C ASP A 109 -11.36 1.00 -4.43
N ALA A 110 -10.82 0.47 -3.32
CA ALA A 110 -11.15 -0.86 -2.83
C ALA A 110 -12.66 -1.04 -2.60
N ASN A 111 -13.28 -0.06 -1.92
CA ASN A 111 -14.72 -0.09 -1.66
C ASN A 111 -15.55 -0.11 -2.96
N LEU A 112 -15.25 0.78 -3.90
CA LEU A 112 -15.97 0.84 -5.18
C LEU A 112 -15.82 -0.47 -5.96
N LEU A 113 -14.62 -1.02 -6.01
CA LEU A 113 -14.34 -2.19 -6.83
C LEU A 113 -14.95 -3.47 -6.23
N ILE A 114 -14.99 -3.58 -4.90
CA ILE A 114 -15.69 -4.65 -4.20
C ILE A 114 -17.20 -4.57 -4.45
N GLU A 115 -17.79 -3.38 -4.39
CA GLU A 115 -19.22 -3.19 -4.67
C GLU A 115 -19.57 -3.54 -6.12
N GLU A 116 -18.74 -3.16 -7.09
CA GLU A 116 -18.89 -3.58 -8.49
C GLU A 116 -18.74 -5.10 -8.64
N ALA A 117 -17.80 -5.73 -7.93
CA ALA A 117 -17.63 -7.18 -7.94
C ALA A 117 -18.84 -7.94 -7.36
N LYS A 118 -19.48 -7.39 -6.31
CA LYS A 118 -20.75 -7.91 -5.78
C LYS A 118 -21.86 -7.82 -6.81
N GLN A 119 -22.00 -6.68 -7.49
CA GLN A 119 -23.03 -6.47 -8.52
C GLN A 119 -22.81 -7.36 -9.76
N ALA A 120 -21.56 -7.54 -10.17
CA ALA A 120 -21.17 -8.39 -11.30
C ALA A 120 -21.21 -9.89 -10.99
N GLY A 121 -21.40 -10.29 -9.73
CA GLY A 121 -21.38 -11.68 -9.29
C GLY A 121 -19.99 -12.34 -9.35
N THR A 122 -18.92 -11.54 -9.29
CA THR A 122 -17.52 -12.02 -9.31
C THR A 122 -16.91 -12.14 -7.93
N ILE A 123 -17.62 -11.72 -6.88
CA ILE A 123 -17.15 -11.65 -5.50
C ILE A 123 -16.55 -12.96 -4.98
N GLN A 124 -17.02 -14.11 -5.45
CA GLN A 124 -16.49 -15.41 -5.01
C GLN A 124 -15.00 -15.58 -5.35
N ILE A 125 -14.55 -15.10 -6.51
CA ILE A 125 -13.12 -15.17 -6.88
C ILE A 125 -12.28 -14.33 -5.91
N TRP A 126 -12.81 -13.18 -5.46
CA TRP A 126 -12.14 -12.31 -4.49
C TRP A 126 -12.01 -12.99 -3.13
N LEU A 127 -13.10 -13.60 -2.65
CA LEU A 127 -13.12 -14.34 -1.39
C LEU A 127 -12.15 -15.53 -1.44
N ASP A 128 -12.21 -16.36 -2.48
CA ASP A 128 -11.30 -17.50 -2.65
C ASP A 128 -9.82 -17.07 -2.66
N THR A 129 -9.52 -15.93 -3.29
CA THR A 129 -8.16 -15.36 -3.32
C THR A 129 -7.69 -14.92 -1.94
N MET A 130 -8.58 -14.33 -1.14
CA MET A 130 -8.28 -13.87 0.22
C MET A 130 -8.18 -15.01 1.23
N GLU A 131 -9.07 -16.02 1.16
CA GLU A 131 -9.05 -17.19 2.05
C GLU A 131 -7.79 -18.04 1.89
N ALA A 132 -7.20 -18.02 0.70
CA ALA A 132 -5.91 -18.66 0.44
C ALA A 132 -4.74 -18.01 1.21
N GLN A 133 -4.95 -16.85 1.85
CA GLN A 133 -3.93 -16.06 2.54
C GLN A 133 -4.32 -15.84 4.00
N ALA A 134 -4.00 -16.81 4.86
CA ALA A 134 -4.45 -16.88 6.26
C ALA A 134 -4.07 -15.67 7.13
N ASP A 135 -3.02 -14.91 6.77
CA ASP A 135 -2.53 -13.76 7.54
C ASP A 135 -3.20 -12.43 7.13
N TRP A 136 -4.18 -12.45 6.23
CA TRP A 136 -4.78 -11.24 5.65
C TRP A 136 -6.09 -10.82 6.31
N SER A 137 -6.53 -11.51 7.38
CA SER A 137 -7.80 -11.26 8.07
C SER A 137 -7.95 -9.85 8.63
N ASP A 138 -6.82 -9.22 8.96
CA ASP A 138 -6.82 -7.91 9.59
C ASP A 138 -6.83 -6.77 8.56
N SER A 139 -6.60 -7.08 7.27
CA SER A 139 -6.59 -6.09 6.21
C SER A 139 -7.96 -5.46 6.02
N ILE A 140 -7.99 -4.15 5.83
CA ILE A 140 -9.22 -3.40 5.56
C ILE A 140 -9.97 -3.91 4.33
N VAL A 141 -9.26 -4.48 3.35
CA VAL A 141 -9.83 -5.14 2.17
C VAL A 141 -10.57 -6.43 2.56
N PHE A 142 -9.98 -7.24 3.43
CA PHE A 142 -10.62 -8.45 3.96
C PHE A 142 -11.90 -8.07 4.69
N GLN A 143 -11.81 -7.08 5.57
CA GLN A 143 -12.94 -6.68 6.37
C GLN A 143 -14.11 -6.17 5.49
N TYR A 144 -13.82 -5.49 4.38
CA TYR A 144 -14.84 -5.10 3.39
C TYR A 144 -15.48 -6.30 2.66
N LEU A 145 -14.66 -7.24 2.20
CA LEU A 145 -15.13 -8.42 1.46
C LEU A 145 -16.08 -9.28 2.31
N TYR A 146 -15.84 -9.36 3.62
CA TYR A 146 -16.65 -10.12 4.56
C TYR A 146 -17.70 -9.28 5.32
N GLU A 147 -17.87 -8.00 4.97
CA GLU A 147 -18.84 -7.09 5.60
C GLU A 147 -18.65 -6.98 7.13
N ILE A 148 -17.39 -6.98 7.59
CA ILE A 148 -17.01 -6.98 9.00
C ILE A 148 -16.97 -5.55 9.59
N ILE A 149 -16.86 -4.52 8.74
CA ILE A 149 -16.94 -3.08 9.07
C ILE A 149 -18.12 -2.45 8.33
#